data_AF-A0A6I2WNG2-F1
#
_entry.id   AF-A0A6I2WNG2-F1
#
_cell.length_a   1.000
_cell.length_b   1.000
_cell.length_c   1.000
_cell.angle_alpha   90.00
_cell.angle_beta   90.00
_cell.angle_gamma   90.00
#
_symmetry.space_group_name_H-M   'P 1'
#
loop_
_entity.id
_entity.type
_entity.pdbx_description
1 polymer ?
#
loop_
_entity_poly.entity_id
_entity_poly.type
_entity_poly.pdbx_seq_one_letter_code
_entity_poly.pdbx_strand_id
1 'polypeptide(L)' 'EPPTEGRANHAVCKVLAGAFGVGRLDVKVVGGRTGRRKLIRIYGHPEALSQRLLELLGDPPARGSSA' A
#
# COMPACT_ATOMS: atom_id res chain seq x y z
N GLU A 1 -13.53 24.72 -7.92
CA GLU A 1 -13.82 23.27 -8.02
C GLU A 1 -12.74 22.51 -7.26
N PRO A 2 -12.98 21.55 -6.34
CA PRO A 2 -11.84 20.81 -5.83
C PRO A 2 -11.87 19.35 -6.30
N PRO A 3 -11.49 19.05 -7.57
CA PRO A 3 -11.25 17.68 -8.02
C PRO A 3 -9.80 17.30 -7.71
N THR A 4 -9.43 17.30 -6.43
CA THR A 4 -8.08 16.92 -5.97
C THR A 4 -8.10 15.58 -5.22
N GLU A 5 -9.21 15.26 -4.53
CA GLU A 5 -9.34 14.04 -3.72
C GLU A 5 -9.19 12.74 -4.53
N GLY A 6 -9.58 12.74 -5.82
CA GLY A 6 -9.46 11.56 -6.69
C GLY A 6 -8.01 11.23 -7.07
N ARG A 7 -7.18 12.25 -7.35
CA ARG A 7 -5.85 12.06 -7.95
C ARG A 7 -4.87 11.41 -6.98
N ALA A 8 -4.86 11.86 -5.73
CA ALA A 8 -3.98 11.29 -4.70
C ALA A 8 -4.37 9.85 -4.34
N ASN A 9 -5.66 9.53 -4.34
CA ASN A 9 -6.13 8.16 -4.10
C ASN A 9 -5.75 7.25 -5.28
N HIS A 10 -5.92 7.73 -6.51
CA HIS A 10 -5.59 6.96 -7.72
C HIS A 10 -4.10 6.72 -7.89
N ALA A 11 -3.27 7.72 -7.56
CA ALA A 11 -1.82 7.62 -7.59
C ALA A 11 -1.31 6.54 -6.62
N VAL A 12 -1.79 6.57 -5.36
CA VAL A 12 -1.42 5.57 -4.34
C VAL A 12 -1.83 4.17 -4.79
N CYS A 13 -3.07 3.97 -5.25
CA CYS A 13 -3.51 2.67 -5.76
C CYS A 13 -2.66 2.18 -6.93
N LYS A 14 -2.26 3.07 -7.86
CA LYS A 14 -1.41 2.71 -8.99
C LYS A 14 -0.02 2.26 -8.55
N VAL A 15 0.61 2.99 -7.63
CA VAL A 15 1.94 2.65 -7.11
C VAL A 15 1.91 1.31 -6.38
N LEU A 16 0.93 1.12 -5.49
CA LEU A 16 0.82 -0.12 -4.72
C LEU A 16 0.46 -1.32 -5.62
N ALA A 17 -0.40 -1.16 -6.62
CA ALA A 17 -0.69 -2.23 -7.56
C ALA A 17 0.58 -2.71 -8.29
N GLY A 18 1.41 -1.77 -8.74
CA GLY A 18 2.70 -2.10 -9.37
C GLY A 18 3.68 -2.77 -8.40
N ALA A 19 3.81 -2.25 -7.17
CA ALA A 19 4.72 -2.78 -6.17
C ALA A 19 4.37 -4.21 -5.72
N PHE A 20 3.07 -4.52 -5.60
CA PHE A 20 2.59 -5.85 -5.20
C PHE A 20 2.34 -6.78 -6.39
N GLY A 21 2.48 -6.31 -7.63
CA GLY A 21 2.23 -7.12 -8.84
C GLY A 21 0.77 -7.55 -9.03
N VAL A 22 -0.18 -6.78 -8.50
CA VAL A 22 -1.63 -7.09 -8.56
C VAL A 22 -2.38 -6.17 -9.53
N GLY A 23 -3.62 -6.55 -9.85
CA GLY A 23 -4.49 -5.73 -10.69
C GLY A 23 -4.85 -4.40 -10.01
N ARG A 24 -5.07 -3.35 -10.80
CA ARG A 24 -5.48 -2.04 -10.26
C ARG A 24 -6.77 -2.09 -9.45
N LEU A 25 -7.69 -2.98 -9.83
CA LEU A 25 -8.98 -3.18 -9.16
C LEU A 25 -8.84 -3.92 -7.82
N ASP A 26 -7.70 -4.57 -7.60
CA ASP A 26 -7.35 -5.30 -6.38
C ASP A 26 -6.75 -4.40 -5.32
N VAL A 27 -6.60 -3.09 -5.57
CA VAL A 27 -6.11 -2.13 -4.59
C VAL A 27 -7.15 -1.06 -4.32
N LYS A 28 -7.69 -1.04 -3.10
CA LYS A 28 -8.78 -0.14 -2.71
C LYS A 28 -8.43 0.67 -1.46
N VAL A 29 -8.70 1.97 -1.51
CA VAL A 29 -8.72 2.81 -0.30
C VAL A 29 -10.01 2.50 0.47
N VAL A 30 -9.89 1.91 1.65
CA VAL A 30 -11.03 1.56 2.51
C VAL A 30 -11.21 2.53 3.68
N GLY A 31 -10.26 3.44 3.91
CA GLY A 31 -10.37 4.48 4.94
C GLY A 31 -9.34 5.60 4.79
N GLY A 32 -9.61 6.76 5.40
CA GLY A 32 -8.68 7.90 5.41
C GLY A 32 -8.62 8.69 4.10
N ARG A 33 -9.72 8.74 3.33
CA ARG A 33 -9.76 9.37 1.99
C ARG A 33 -9.40 10.87 2.01
N THR A 34 -9.74 11.56 3.09
CA THR A 34 -9.49 13.00 3.33
C THR A 34 -8.24 13.26 4.19
N GLY A 35 -7.58 12.20 4.68
CA GLY A 35 -6.45 12.30 5.61
C GLY A 35 -5.11 11.89 5.00
N ARG A 36 -4.00 12.23 5.68
CA ARG A 36 -2.65 11.77 5.29
C ARG A 36 -2.47 10.26 5.45
N ARG A 37 -3.09 9.68 6.49
CA ARG A 37 -3.09 8.24 6.75
C ARG A 37 -4.21 7.60 5.94
N LYS A 38 -3.85 6.63 5.10
CA LYS A 38 -4.80 5.87 4.27
C LYS A 38 -4.78 4.41 4.68
N LEU A 39 -5.97 3.84 4.85
CA LEU A 39 -6.12 2.40 5.02
C LEU A 39 -6.38 1.79 3.64
N ILE A 40 -5.45 0.94 3.19
CA ILE A 40 -5.48 0.32 1.87
C ILE A 40 -5.73 -1.18 2.02
N ARG A 41 -6.68 -1.71 1.25
CA ARG A 41 -6.95 -3.13 1.09
C ARG A 41 -6.33 -3.58 -0.22
N ILE A 42 -5.51 -4.62 -0.17
CA ILE A 42 -4.92 -5.29 -1.33
C ILE A 42 -5.49 -6.70 -1.38
N TYR A 43 -6.11 -7.08 -2.50
CA TYR A 43 -6.63 -8.42 -2.74
C TYR A 43 -5.59 -9.25 -3.50
N GLY A 44 -5.47 -10.53 -3.16
CA GLY A 44 -4.51 -11.44 -3.77
C GLY A 44 -4.20 -12.62 -2.86
N HIS A 45 -3.26 -13.46 -3.29
CA HIS A 45 -2.80 -14.59 -2.48
C HIS A 45 -1.98 -14.10 -1.28
N PRO A 46 -2.35 -14.49 -0.04
CA PRO A 46 -1.74 -13.94 1.17
C PRO A 46 -0.23 -14.20 1.24
N GLU A 47 0.23 -15.40 0.87
CA GLU A 47 1.66 -15.73 0.85
C GLU A 47 2.45 -14.85 -0.12
N ALA A 48 1.97 -14.67 -1.35
CA ALA A 48 2.63 -13.84 -2.35
C ALA A 48 2.69 -12.37 -1.92
N LEU A 49 1.61 -11.86 -1.33
CA LEU A 49 1.56 -10.49 -0.81
C LEU A 49 2.52 -10.29 0.36
N SER A 50 2.58 -11.24 1.30
CA SER A 50 3.52 -11.22 2.42
C SER A 50 4.97 -11.24 1.95
N GLN A 51 5.32 -12.08 0.98
CA GLN A 51 6.67 -12.13 0.40
C GLN A 51 7.05 -10.79 -0.24
N ARG A 52 6.17 -10.23 -1.09
CA ARG A 52 6.43 -8.90 -1.68
C ARG A 52 6.54 -7.80 -0.64
N LEU A 53 5.74 -7.85 0.43
CA LEU A 53 5.85 -6.87 1.50
C LEU A 53 7.23 -6.93 2.17
N LEU A 54 7.73 -8.12 2.49
CA LEU A 54 9.05 -8.29 3.11
C LEU A 54 10.16 -7.76 2.20
N GLU A 55 10.13 -8.09 0.91
CA GLU A 55 11.11 -7.59 -0.04
C GLU A 55 11.08 -6.06 -0.20
N LEU A 56 9.89 -5.44 -0.18
CA LEU A 56 9.72 -3.99 -0.25
C LEU A 56 10.19 -3.27 1.01
N LEU A 57 10.06 -3.90 2.18
CA LEU A 57 10.57 -3.37 3.44
C LEU A 57 12.11 -3.47 3.51
N GLY A 58 12.72 -4.32 2.69
CA GLY A 58 14.15 -4.62 2.73
C GLY A 58 14.53 -5.42 3.97
N ASP A 59 15.81 -5.41 4.32
CA ASP A 59 16.24 -5.94 5.62
C ASP A 59 15.52 -5.16 6.72
N PRO A 60 14.79 -5.82 7.64
CA PRO A 60 14.12 -5.11 8.71
C PRO A 60 15.20 -4.32 9.47
N PRO A 61 15.05 -3.01 9.71
CA PRO A 61 16.04 -2.27 10.48
C PRO A 61 16.28 -3.07 11.75
N ALA A 62 17.52 -3.52 11.95
CA ALA A 62 17.91 -4.40 13.04
C ALA A 62 17.20 -3.86 14.27
N ARG A 63 16.17 -4.60 14.75
CA ARG A 63 15.34 -4.13 15.85
C ARG A 63 16.33 -3.73 16.93
N GLY A 64 16.35 -2.44 17.25
CA GLY A 64 17.36 -1.87 18.13
C GLY A 64 17.55 -2.81 19.30
N SER A 65 18.79 -3.23 19.51
CA SER A 65 19.21 -3.99 20.67
C SER A 65 18.78 -3.17 21.88
N SER A 66 17.61 -3.49 22.43
CA SER A 66 17.21 -3.06 23.75
C SER A 66 18.03 -3.89 24.70
N ALA A 67 19.02 -3.23 25.30
CA ALA A 67 19.80 -3.55 26.50
C ALA A 67 19.69 -4.96 27.07
#